data_AF-A0A180FLW5-F1
#
_entry.id   AF-A0A180FLW5-F1
#
_cell.length_a   1.000
_cell.length_b   1.000
_cell.length_c   1.000
_cell.angle_alpha   90.00
_cell.angle_beta   90.00
_cell.angle_gamma   90.00
#
_symmetry.space_group_name_H-M   'P 1'
#
loop_
_entity.id
_entity.type
_entity.pdbx_description
1 polymer ?
#
loop_
_entity_poly.entity_id
_entity_poly.type
_entity_poly.pdbx_seq_one_letter_code
_entity_poly.pdbx_strand_id
1 'polypeptide(L)'
;MEDEVYQQSQQGLDLLYKSIITLLKANPNGLTNTEVTRKLGLQSEYNGKKENYLSYSLLGNLMKKNIVEKFKTNERAKNSYYILTFIQ
;
A
#
# COMPACT_ATOMS: atom_id res chain seq x y z
N MET A 1 -5.89 3.92 -29.10
CA MET A 1 -5.24 2.67 -28.65
C MET A 1 -4.39 2.92 -27.41
N GLU A 2 -3.47 3.89 -27.44
CA GLU A 2 -2.69 4.27 -26.25
C GLU A 2 -3.57 4.73 -25.07
N ASP A 3 -4.62 5.52 -25.35
CA ASP A 3 -5.57 5.95 -24.31
C ASP A 3 -6.29 4.77 -23.64
N GLU A 4 -6.67 3.75 -24.41
CA GLU A 4 -7.40 2.59 -23.89
C GLU A 4 -6.54 1.76 -22.92
N VAL A 5 -5.29 1.47 -23.30
CA VAL A 5 -4.34 0.74 -22.46
C VAL A 5 -3.99 1.54 -21.20
N TYR A 6 -3.89 2.87 -21.32
CA TYR A 6 -3.71 3.75 -20.17
C TYR A 6 -4.89 3.68 -19.21
N GLN A 7 -6.13 3.77 -19.73
CA GLN A 7 -7.34 3.70 -18.89
C GLN A 7 -7.45 2.36 -18.16
N GLN A 8 -7.18 1.24 -18.85
CA GLN A 8 -7.14 -0.08 -18.22
C GLN A 8 -6.13 -0.13 -17.07
N SER A 9 -4.94 0.46 -17.27
CA SER A 9 -3.91 0.54 -16.23
C SER A 9 -4.37 1.38 -15.03
N GLN A 10 -5.04 2.51 -15.27
CA GLN A 10 -5.56 3.36 -14.19
C GLN A 10 -6.71 2.68 -13.43
N GLN A 11 -7.56 1.90 -14.11
CA GLN A 11 -8.61 1.11 -13.47
C GLN A 11 -8.02 0.05 -12.53
N GLY A 12 -7.00 -0.70 -12.99
CA GLY A 12 -6.30 -1.65 -12.13
C GLY A 12 -5.63 -0.98 -10.93
N LEU A 13 -5.02 0.18 -11.13
CA LEU A 13 -4.40 0.96 -10.06
C LEU A 13 -5.41 1.41 -9.00
N ASP A 14 -6.58 1.90 -9.44
CA ASP A 14 -7.66 2.31 -8.54
C ASP A 14 -8.21 1.12 -7.71
N LEU A 15 -8.36 -0.06 -8.32
CA LEU A 15 -8.75 -1.28 -7.61
C LEU A 15 -7.74 -1.67 -6.52
N LEU A 16 -6.44 -1.56 -6.82
CA LEU A 16 -5.38 -1.82 -5.85
C LEU A 16 -5.43 -0.83 -4.68
N TYR A 17 -5.61 0.47 -4.96
CA TYR A 17 -5.78 1.48 -3.93
C TYR A 17 -6.99 1.23 -3.04
N LYS A 18 -8.15 0.94 -3.64
CA LYS A 18 -9.38 0.60 -2.89
C LYS A 18 -9.18 -0.62 -1.99
N SER A 19 -8.45 -1.62 -2.46
CA SER A 19 -8.14 -2.82 -1.69
C SER A 19 -7.26 -2.51 -0.48
N ILE A 20 -6.21 -1.70 -0.64
CA ILE A 20 -5.35 -1.24 0.46
C ILE A 20 -6.15 -0.43 1.47
N ILE A 21 -6.96 0.53 1.01
CA ILE A 21 -7.78 1.38 1.89
C ILE A 21 -8.75 0.52 2.71
N THR A 22 -9.44 -0.42 2.05
CA THR A 22 -10.39 -1.33 2.72
C THR A 22 -9.66 -2.19 3.75
N LEU A 23 -8.48 -2.70 3.41
CA LEU A 23 -7.66 -3.48 4.33
C LEU A 23 -7.23 -2.65 5.55
N LEU A 24 -6.75 -1.43 5.37
CA LEU A 24 -6.33 -0.55 6.47
C LEU A 24 -7.53 -0.11 7.32
N LYS A 25 -8.70 0.10 6.72
CA LYS A 25 -9.96 0.38 7.46
C LYS A 25 -10.31 -0.75 8.43
N ALA A 26 -10.07 -2.01 8.02
CA ALA A 26 -10.30 -3.18 8.87
C ALA A 26 -9.19 -3.42 9.92
N ASN A 27 -8.08 -2.67 9.86
CA ASN A 27 -6.91 -2.83 10.74
C ASN A 27 -6.49 -1.46 11.31
N PRO A 28 -7.26 -0.86 12.24
CA PRO A 28 -7.03 0.51 12.72
C PRO A 28 -5.70 0.70 13.47
N ASN A 29 -5.11 -0.38 14.00
CA ASN A 29 -3.77 -0.34 14.61
C ASN A 29 -2.63 -0.26 13.57
N GLY A 30 -2.98 -0.31 12.29
CA GLY A 30 -2.05 -0.27 11.17
C GLY A 30 -1.46 -1.61 10.79
N LEU A 31 -0.83 -1.63 9.63
CA LEU A 31 -0.12 -2.79 9.08
C LEU A 31 1.26 -2.37 8.57
N THR A 32 2.24 -3.25 8.68
CA THR A 32 3.53 -3.06 8.00
C THR A 32 3.40 -3.28 6.49
N ASN A 33 4.36 -2.78 5.71
CA ASN A 33 4.38 -3.01 4.25
C ASN A 33 4.33 -4.51 3.91
N THR A 34 5.08 -5.34 4.65
CA THR A 34 5.09 -6.79 4.45
C THR A 34 3.73 -7.43 4.72
N GLU A 35 3.00 -6.98 5.75
CA GLU A 35 1.66 -7.48 6.02
C GLU A 35 0.65 -7.06 4.94
N VAL A 36 0.72 -5.81 4.46
CA VAL A 36 -0.10 -5.35 3.32
C VAL A 36 0.19 -6.21 2.09
N THR A 37 1.47 -6.43 1.77
CA THR A 37 1.89 -7.26 0.64
C THR A 37 1.28 -8.66 0.73
N ARG A 38 1.44 -9.30 1.90
CA ARG A 38 1.02 -10.69 2.10
C ARG A 38 -0.50 -10.86 2.11
N LYS A 39 -1.22 -9.94 2.76
CA LYS A 39 -2.69 -10.02 2.86
C LYS A 39 -3.39 -9.74 1.53
N LEU A 40 -2.76 -9.01 0.63
CA LEU A 40 -3.31 -8.70 -0.70
C LEU A 40 -2.75 -9.56 -1.83
N GLY A 41 -1.82 -10.48 -1.54
CA GLY A 41 -1.20 -11.33 -2.57
C GLY A 41 -0.35 -10.55 -3.57
N LEU A 42 0.29 -9.44 -3.13
CA LEU A 42 1.08 -8.56 -3.99
C LEU A 42 2.59 -8.86 -3.95
N GLN A 43 2.98 -10.03 -3.44
CA GLN A 43 4.37 -10.43 -3.39
C GLN A 43 4.95 -10.62 -4.79
N SER A 44 6.16 -10.14 -5.01
CA SER A 44 6.95 -10.53 -6.18
C SER A 44 7.52 -11.93 -5.99
N GLU A 45 7.20 -12.85 -6.89
CA GLU A 45 7.83 -14.20 -6.96
C GLU A 45 9.15 -14.20 -7.75
N TYR A 46 9.51 -13.06 -8.35
CA TYR A 46 10.72 -12.93 -9.16
C TYR A 46 11.98 -12.83 -8.30
N ASN A 47 12.86 -13.84 -8.43
CA ASN A 47 14.25 -13.96 -7.95
C ASN A 47 14.75 -12.82 -7.03
N GLY A 48 14.71 -13.03 -5.71
CA GLY A 48 15.38 -12.15 -4.73
C GLY A 48 14.66 -12.07 -3.38
N LYS A 49 15.17 -11.20 -2.48
CA LYS A 49 14.66 -11.01 -1.11
C LYS A 49 13.60 -9.90 -0.97
N LYS A 50 13.26 -9.19 -2.04
CA LYS A 50 12.46 -7.96 -1.97
C LYS A 50 11.09 -8.17 -2.61
N GLU A 51 10.23 -8.77 -1.83
CA GLU A 51 8.89 -9.22 -2.25
C GLU A 51 7.85 -8.08 -2.29
N ASN A 52 8.15 -6.89 -1.72
CA ASN A 52 7.15 -5.89 -1.36
C ASN A 52 7.30 -4.52 -2.06
N TYR A 53 7.91 -4.48 -3.24
CA TYR A 53 8.13 -3.23 -3.97
C TYR A 53 6.83 -2.61 -4.50
N LEU A 54 5.92 -3.42 -5.04
CA LEU A 54 4.65 -2.93 -5.58
C LEU A 54 3.83 -2.25 -4.47
N SER A 55 3.64 -2.93 -3.34
CA SER A 55 2.91 -2.37 -2.20
C SER A 55 3.59 -1.13 -1.64
N TYR A 56 4.93 -1.07 -1.63
CA TYR A 56 5.66 0.11 -1.18
C TYR A 56 5.34 1.34 -2.04
N SER A 57 5.34 1.19 -3.36
CA SER A 57 4.97 2.25 -4.31
C SER A 57 3.51 2.68 -4.15
N LEU A 58 2.59 1.72 -4.01
CA LEU A 58 1.17 2.01 -3.83
C LEU A 58 0.90 2.79 -2.54
N LEU A 59 1.49 2.37 -1.42
CA LEU A 59 1.42 3.08 -0.14
C LEU A 59 2.04 4.48 -0.25
N GLY A 60 3.18 4.61 -0.96
CA GLY A 60 3.79 5.89 -1.29
C GLY A 60 2.83 6.88 -1.95
N ASN A 61 2.10 6.42 -2.96
CA ASN A 61 1.12 7.24 -3.68
C ASN A 61 -0.08 7.62 -2.82
N LEU A 62 -0.55 6.70 -1.96
CA LEU A 62 -1.64 6.98 -1.01
C LEU A 62 -1.22 7.97 0.08
N MET A 63 0.03 7.91 0.55
CA MET A 63 0.60 8.91 1.45
C MET A 63 0.69 10.28 0.78
N LYS A 64 1.16 10.36 -0.47
CA LYS A 64 1.18 11.61 -1.24
C LYS A 64 -0.22 12.23 -1.40
N LYS A 65 -1.27 11.41 -1.40
CA LYS A 65 -2.68 11.82 -1.45
C LYS A 65 -3.29 12.12 -0.07
N ASN A 66 -2.51 12.05 1.02
CA ASN A 66 -2.98 12.19 2.41
C ASN A 66 -4.11 11.21 2.80
N ILE A 67 -4.13 10.02 2.20
CA ILE A 67 -5.11 8.96 2.51
C ILE A 67 -4.54 8.01 3.57
N VAL A 68 -3.23 7.78 3.52
CA VAL A 68 -2.49 6.87 4.39
C VAL A 68 -1.39 7.65 5.11
N GLU A 69 -1.19 7.33 6.38
CA GLU A 69 -0.08 7.84 7.18
C GLU A 69 0.86 6.71 7.56
N LYS A 70 2.14 7.05 7.69
CA LYS A 70 3.19 6.14 8.13
C LYS A 70 3.71 6.59 9.48
N PHE A 71 3.63 5.72 10.48
CA PHE A 71 4.24 5.96 11.79
C PHE A 71 5.22 4.85 12.17
N LYS A 72 6.09 5.16 13.12
CA LYS A 72 7.01 4.21 13.74
C LYS A 72 6.59 4.04 15.20
N THR A 73 6.63 2.81 15.70
CA THR A 73 6.30 2.53 17.10
C THR A 73 7.36 3.04 18.08
N ASN A 74 8.60 3.26 17.62
CA ASN A 74 9.68 4.00 18.29
C ASN A 74 10.83 4.30 17.28
N GLU A 75 11.76 5.21 17.62
CA GLU A 75 12.86 5.61 16.71
C GLU A 75 13.80 4.45 16.30
N ARG A 76 13.90 3.41 17.14
CA ARG A 76 14.72 2.21 16.91
C ARG A 76 13.97 1.07 16.20
N ALA A 77 12.66 1.19 15.98
CA ALA A 77 11.88 0.14 15.31
C ALA A 77 12.30 0.02 13.85
N LYS A 78 12.60 -1.21 13.44
CA LYS A 78 12.84 -1.54 12.03
C LYS A 78 11.59 -1.42 11.16
N ASN A 79 10.41 -1.53 11.76
CA ASN A 79 9.15 -1.61 11.03
C ASN A 79 8.37 -0.30 11.15
N SER A 80 7.86 0.16 10.01
CA SER A 80 6.90 1.25 9.95
C SER A 80 5.51 0.68 9.68
N TYR A 81 4.52 1.27 10.30
CA TYR A 81 3.11 0.90 10.16
C TYR A 81 2.40 1.96 9.33
N TYR A 82 1.44 1.48 8.54
CA TYR A 82 0.59 2.29 7.69
C TYR A 82 -0.83 2.24 8.23
N ILE A 83 -1.48 3.39 8.38
CA ILE A 83 -2.88 3.55 8.82
C ILE A 83 -3.62 4.48 7.88
N LEU A 84 -4.95 4.47 7.93
CA LEU A 84 -5.73 5.52 7.27
C LEU A 84 -5.56 6.84 8.03
N THR A 85 -5.36 7.92 7.29
CA THR A 85 -5.43 9.27 7.83
C THR A 85 -6.84 9.54 8.35
N PHE A 86 -6.94 10.02 9.58
CA PHE A 86 -8.19 10.60 10.08
C PHE A 86 -8.27 12.02 9.51
N ILE A 87 -9.08 12.20 8.47
CA ILE A 87 -9.40 13.54 7.98
C ILE A 87 -10.27 14.19 9.08
N GLN A 88 -9.73 15.21 9.76
CA GLN A 88 -10.49 16.09 10.66
C GLN A 88 -11.42 17.01 9.86
#